data_AF-A0A7G2CJK4-F1
#
_entry.id   AF-A0A7G2CJK4-F1
#
_cell.length_a   1.000
_cell.length_b   1.000
_cell.length_c   1.000
_cell.angle_alpha   90.00
_cell.angle_beta   90.00
_cell.angle_gamma   90.00
#
_symmetry.space_group_name_H-M   'P 1'
#
loop_
_entity.id
_entity.type
_entity.pdbx_description
1 polymer ?
#
loop_
_entity_poly.entity_id
_entity_poly.type
_entity_poly.pdbx_seq_one_letter_code
_entity_poly.pdbx_strand_id
1 'polypeptide(L)'
;MTLATKEHEEDKEETEEEQTDTVEKKEKEKPSAKETKPGTDTLMTKEEKASGGVPWSTYMDYFRFCGGTAASLVVAGVFAATEVLTVSSTVWLSMWATRRFGLSDATYLVVYVILVLLGCASSPTRFSVGFTFMRHGCVSLHKTVLRGVGVGTMELFDTTPLGRIMNRFSRDIDVADNNLQQSFIQFMNCMLSILSSILITVVSQRIVLFILLPCGYFYYRLLVFYNSANREIRRTGSVAKSPLDFPPR
;
A
#
# COMPACT_ATOMS: atom_id res chain seq x y z
N MET A 1 -33.47 -56.65 29.57
CA MET A 1 -34.53 -55.80 29.00
C MET A 1 -34.01 -55.28 27.66
N THR A 2 -34.04 -56.13 26.64
CA THR A 2 -34.98 -56.13 25.49
C THR A 2 -34.59 -55.02 24.50
N LEU A 3 -33.84 -55.28 23.41
CA LEU A 3 -34.26 -55.88 22.12
C LEU A 3 -35.49 -55.16 21.54
N ALA A 4 -35.66 -54.84 20.26
CA ALA A 4 -34.99 -55.02 18.97
C ALA A 4 -35.67 -53.96 18.04
N THR A 5 -35.22 -53.63 16.83
CA THR A 5 -35.45 -54.36 15.56
C THR A 5 -34.84 -53.44 14.46
N LYS A 6 -33.75 -53.80 13.77
CA LYS A 6 -33.65 -54.49 12.45
C LYS A 6 -34.41 -53.80 11.31
N GLU A 7 -33.73 -53.23 10.31
CA GLU A 7 -33.14 -53.86 9.10
C GLU A 7 -34.16 -54.27 8.02
N HIS A 8 -34.00 -53.72 6.81
CA HIS A 8 -34.19 -54.38 5.50
C HIS A 8 -33.58 -53.46 4.40
N GLU A 9 -32.46 -53.87 3.79
CA GLU A 9 -32.33 -54.48 2.43
C GLU A 9 -32.59 -53.48 1.29
N GLU A 10 -31.58 -53.04 0.52
CA GLU A 10 -30.79 -53.72 -0.55
C GLU A 10 -31.47 -53.78 -1.93
N ASP A 11 -30.61 -53.60 -2.94
CA ASP A 11 -30.73 -53.92 -4.38
C ASP A 11 -31.51 -52.99 -5.33
N LYS A 12 -30.77 -52.28 -6.21
CA LYS A 12 -30.38 -52.82 -7.54
C LYS A 12 -29.47 -51.88 -8.35
N GLU A 13 -28.37 -52.47 -8.82
CA GLU A 13 -27.48 -52.05 -9.90
C GLU A 13 -28.14 -52.19 -11.29
N GLU A 14 -27.59 -51.45 -12.28
CA GLU A 14 -27.32 -51.77 -13.71
C GLU A 14 -27.02 -50.40 -14.40
N THR A 15 -25.78 -50.01 -14.73
CA THR A 15 -24.89 -50.45 -15.85
C THR A 15 -25.64 -50.38 -17.19
N GLU A 16 -25.29 -49.58 -18.20
CA GLU A 16 -24.15 -49.74 -19.12
C GLU A 16 -24.05 -48.55 -20.12
N GLU A 17 -22.80 -48.17 -20.41
CA GLU A 17 -22.17 -47.93 -21.72
C GLU A 17 -22.75 -46.90 -22.72
N GLU A 18 -22.00 -45.88 -23.17
CA GLU A 18 -20.80 -45.82 -24.04
C GLU A 18 -21.15 -45.50 -25.52
N GLN A 19 -20.28 -44.71 -26.14
CA GLN A 19 -20.06 -44.42 -27.57
C GLN A 19 -20.70 -43.17 -28.19
N THR A 20 -19.93 -42.08 -28.36
CA THR A 20 -19.01 -41.67 -29.48
C THR A 20 -19.64 -41.33 -30.83
N ASP A 21 -19.33 -40.09 -31.23
CA ASP A 21 -19.05 -39.57 -32.58
C ASP A 21 -20.02 -39.83 -33.73
N THR A 22 -20.60 -38.75 -34.27
CA THR A 22 -20.32 -38.38 -35.67
C THR A 22 -20.62 -36.91 -36.00
N VAL A 23 -19.66 -36.34 -36.73
CA VAL A 23 -19.61 -35.04 -37.37
C VAL A 23 -20.40 -35.08 -38.71
N GLU A 24 -21.16 -34.03 -39.08
CA GLU A 24 -20.87 -33.14 -40.25
C GLU A 24 -22.06 -32.23 -40.71
N LYS A 25 -21.74 -30.93 -40.88
CA LYS A 25 -22.13 -29.94 -41.92
C LYS A 25 -23.56 -29.31 -42.06
N LYS A 26 -23.51 -27.97 -41.88
CA LYS A 26 -23.95 -26.85 -42.75
C LYS A 26 -25.41 -26.81 -43.26
N GLU A 27 -26.09 -25.71 -42.93
CA GLU A 27 -26.46 -24.70 -43.94
C GLU A 27 -26.72 -23.31 -43.36
N LYS A 28 -26.32 -22.28 -44.14
CA LYS A 28 -26.57 -20.85 -43.91
C LYS A 28 -27.81 -20.46 -44.72
N GLU A 29 -28.73 -19.71 -44.14
CA GLU A 29 -29.38 -18.58 -44.84
C GLU A 29 -29.93 -17.52 -43.86
N LYS A 30 -29.69 -16.25 -44.24
CA LYS A 30 -30.04 -14.97 -43.58
C LYS A 30 -31.49 -14.55 -43.98
N PRO A 31 -31.93 -13.29 -43.76
CA PRO A 31 -32.08 -12.50 -42.53
C PRO A 31 -33.55 -11.97 -42.41
N SER A 32 -34.01 -11.58 -41.23
CA SER A 32 -35.19 -10.70 -41.13
C SER A 32 -34.93 -9.53 -40.20
N ALA A 33 -35.04 -8.35 -40.77
CA ALA A 33 -34.96 -7.05 -40.14
C ALA A 33 -36.10 -6.79 -39.14
N LYS A 34 -35.78 -6.01 -38.11
CA LYS A 34 -36.60 -5.11 -37.24
C LYS A 34 -35.83 -4.98 -35.92
N GLU A 35 -35.53 -3.83 -35.33
CA GLU A 35 -35.94 -2.44 -35.50
C GLU A 35 -34.82 -1.55 -34.92
N THR A 36 -34.53 -0.44 -35.58
CA THR A 36 -33.70 0.64 -35.08
C THR A 36 -34.42 1.35 -33.93
N LYS A 37 -33.82 1.40 -32.73
CA LYS A 37 -34.14 2.42 -31.72
C LYS A 37 -32.95 3.41 -31.62
N PRO A 38 -33.20 4.74 -31.66
CA PRO A 38 -32.17 5.77 -31.56
C PRO A 38 -31.93 6.21 -30.10
N GLY A 39 -30.66 6.52 -29.75
CA GLY A 39 -30.21 7.08 -28.45
C GLY A 39 -30.25 6.08 -27.29
N THR A 40 -29.24 5.86 -26.45
CA THR A 40 -28.28 6.79 -25.81
C THR A 40 -27.12 5.97 -25.21
N ASP A 41 -25.91 6.53 -25.22
CA ASP A 41 -24.76 6.23 -24.32
C ASP A 41 -24.24 4.79 -24.18
N THR A 42 -23.32 4.40 -25.06
CA THR A 42 -22.24 3.50 -24.64
C THR A 42 -20.88 4.00 -25.15
N LEU A 43 -20.65 5.31 -25.04
CA LEU A 43 -19.32 5.94 -25.18
C LEU A 43 -18.56 5.99 -23.85
N MET A 44 -19.06 5.34 -22.79
CA MET A 44 -18.44 5.38 -21.48
C MET A 44 -17.43 4.25 -21.28
N THR A 45 -16.17 4.62 -21.15
CA THR A 45 -15.07 3.69 -20.85
C THR A 45 -15.28 3.05 -19.48
N LYS A 46 -15.35 1.70 -19.44
CA LYS A 46 -15.36 0.91 -18.21
C LYS A 46 -14.12 1.24 -17.37
N GLU A 47 -14.29 1.38 -16.06
CA GLU A 47 -13.21 1.82 -15.16
C GLU A 47 -11.94 0.99 -15.30
N GLU A 48 -10.80 1.67 -15.45
CA GLU A 48 -9.48 1.06 -15.48
C GLU A 48 -9.16 0.53 -14.09
N LYS A 49 -9.34 -0.78 -13.90
CA LYS A 49 -8.97 -1.47 -12.67
C LYS A 49 -7.55 -1.99 -12.80
N ALA A 50 -6.58 -1.25 -12.27
CA ALA A 50 -5.22 -1.75 -12.15
C ALA A 50 -5.22 -3.02 -11.26
N SER A 51 -4.87 -4.16 -11.84
CA SER A 51 -4.77 -5.44 -11.15
C SER A 51 -3.31 -5.74 -10.85
N GLY A 52 -2.94 -5.87 -9.58
CA GLY A 52 -1.57 -6.23 -9.17
C GLY A 52 -0.97 -5.32 -8.10
N GLY A 53 0.37 -5.38 -7.96
CA GLY A 53 1.13 -4.44 -7.14
C GLY A 53 1.38 -3.12 -7.88
N VAL A 54 1.60 -2.04 -7.13
CA VAL A 54 1.93 -0.73 -7.71
C VAL A 54 3.38 -0.79 -8.24
N PRO A 55 3.64 -0.43 -9.51
CA PRO A 55 4.98 -0.49 -10.06
C PRO A 55 5.88 0.55 -9.40
N TRP A 56 7.18 0.24 -9.27
CA TRP A 56 8.16 1.13 -8.67
C TRP A 56 8.26 2.49 -9.39
N SER A 57 8.01 2.51 -10.70
CA SER A 57 7.96 3.74 -11.51
C SER A 57 6.97 4.76 -10.95
N THR A 58 5.80 4.34 -10.48
CA THR A 58 4.78 5.25 -9.91
C THR A 58 5.29 5.97 -8.67
N TYR A 59 6.04 5.29 -7.80
CA TYR A 59 6.67 5.93 -6.63
C TYR A 59 7.73 6.94 -7.06
N MET A 60 8.55 6.58 -8.06
CA MET A 60 9.61 7.46 -8.56
C MET A 60 9.05 8.69 -9.27
N ASP A 61 7.96 8.53 -10.04
CA ASP A 61 7.27 9.64 -10.69
C ASP A 61 6.64 10.57 -9.66
N TYR A 62 6.07 10.04 -8.57
CA TYR A 62 5.61 10.85 -7.46
C TYR A 62 6.75 11.66 -6.82
N PHE A 63 7.91 11.05 -6.55
CA PHE A 63 9.07 11.78 -6.03
C PHE A 63 9.62 12.83 -7.00
N ARG A 64 9.48 12.62 -8.32
CA ARG A 64 9.78 13.64 -9.33
C ARG A 64 8.84 14.85 -9.19
N PHE A 65 7.54 14.62 -8.97
CA PHE A 65 6.58 15.70 -8.72
C PHE A 65 6.83 16.47 -7.42
N CYS A 66 7.38 15.83 -6.38
CA CYS A 66 7.71 16.46 -5.10
C CYS A 66 8.90 17.44 -5.13
N GLY A 67 9.67 17.50 -6.23
CA GLY A 67 10.87 18.35 -6.32
C GLY A 67 12.14 17.61 -6.78
N GLY A 68 11.99 16.36 -7.24
CA GLY A 68 13.09 15.59 -7.84
C GLY A 68 13.97 14.87 -6.83
N THR A 69 15.04 14.26 -7.35
CA THR A 69 15.96 13.42 -6.57
C THR A 69 16.75 14.22 -5.54
N ALA A 70 17.17 15.45 -5.86
CA ALA A 70 17.91 16.31 -4.94
C ALA A 70 17.08 16.66 -3.69
N ALA A 71 15.82 17.08 -3.85
CA ALA A 71 14.93 17.36 -2.73
C ALA A 71 14.66 16.10 -1.89
N SER A 72 14.46 14.96 -2.56
CA SER A 72 14.28 13.67 -1.89
C SER A 72 15.48 13.27 -1.02
N LEU A 73 16.71 13.52 -1.50
CA LEU A 73 17.94 13.27 -0.75
C LEU A 73 18.07 14.18 0.47
N VAL A 74 17.72 15.47 0.34
CA VAL A 74 17.71 16.41 1.49
C VAL A 74 16.75 15.93 2.57
N VAL A 75 15.53 15.55 2.19
CA VAL A 75 14.53 15.04 3.14
C VAL A 75 15.03 13.76 3.82
N ALA A 76 15.55 12.81 3.06
CA ALA A 76 16.13 11.58 3.62
C ALA A 76 17.29 11.88 4.59
N GLY A 77 18.16 12.83 4.25
CA GLY A 77 19.26 13.27 5.09
C GLY A 77 18.79 13.90 6.41
N VAL A 78 17.77 14.76 6.38
CA VAL A 78 17.18 15.34 7.59
C VAL A 78 16.58 14.25 8.48
N PHE A 79 15.82 13.32 7.91
CA PHE A 79 15.25 12.20 8.66
C PHE A 79 16.33 11.33 9.31
N ALA A 80 17.40 11.01 8.57
CA ALA A 80 18.53 10.23 9.09
C ALA A 80 19.28 10.99 10.20
N ALA A 81 19.53 12.30 10.03
CA ALA A 81 20.20 13.12 11.03
C ALA A 81 19.41 13.20 12.34
N THR A 82 18.09 13.40 12.27
CA THR A 82 17.21 13.37 13.45
C THR A 82 17.26 12.01 14.14
N GLU A 83 17.17 10.90 13.39
CA GLU A 83 17.24 9.55 13.96
C GLU A 83 18.58 9.33 14.69
N VAL A 84 19.70 9.75 14.08
CA VAL A 84 21.03 9.65 14.70
C VAL A 84 21.09 10.43 16.00
N LEU A 85 20.56 11.66 16.05
CA LEU A 85 20.54 12.46 17.28
C LEU A 85 19.71 11.81 18.38
N THR A 86 18.52 11.29 18.03
CA THR A 86 17.64 10.60 18.98
C THR A 86 18.30 9.35 19.53
N VAL A 87 18.87 8.50 18.66
CA VAL A 87 19.55 7.26 19.05
C VAL A 87 20.81 7.54 19.87
N SER A 88 21.57 8.58 19.52
CA SER A 88 22.82 8.94 20.23
C SER A 88 22.60 9.16 21.72
N SER A 89 21.45 9.72 22.12
CA SER A 89 21.12 9.91 23.55
C SER A 89 21.02 8.57 24.30
N THR A 90 20.43 7.54 23.69
CA THR A 90 20.28 6.21 24.28
C THR A 90 21.62 5.46 24.35
N VAL A 91 22.44 5.58 23.31
CA VAL A 91 23.79 5.00 23.28
C VAL A 91 24.68 5.69 24.33
N TRP A 92 24.57 7.01 24.47
CA TRP A 92 25.29 7.75 25.51
C TRP A 92 24.90 7.30 26.91
N LEU A 93 23.61 7.09 27.16
CA LEU A 93 23.11 6.57 28.44
C LEU A 93 23.69 5.18 28.76
N SER A 94 23.81 4.30 27.76
CA SER A 94 24.48 2.99 27.91
C SER A 94 25.97 3.12 28.27
N MET A 95 26.68 4.07 27.65
CA MET A 95 28.09 4.34 27.97
C MET A 95 28.27 4.96 29.36
N TRP A 96 27.34 5.79 29.81
CA TRP A 96 27.33 6.33 31.17
C TRP A 96 27.14 5.22 32.20
N ALA A 97 26.19 4.30 31.96
CA ALA A 97 25.93 3.17 32.86
C ALA A 97 27.15 2.25 33.06
N THR A 98 27.99 2.09 32.03
CA THR A 98 29.22 1.29 32.09
C THR A 98 30.47 2.10 32.47
N ARG A 99 30.33 3.40 32.74
CA ARG A 99 31.44 4.35 33.01
C ARG A 99 32.60 4.23 32.01
N ARG A 100 32.28 4.06 30.73
CA ARG A 100 33.24 3.68 29.67
C ARG A 100 34.48 4.56 29.57
N PHE A 101 34.36 5.85 29.87
CA PHE A 101 35.43 6.85 29.76
C PHE A 101 35.97 7.37 31.10
N GLY A 102 35.44 6.89 32.24
CA GLY A 102 35.89 7.34 33.57
C GLY A 102 35.70 8.84 33.87
N LEU A 103 34.82 9.53 33.15
CA LEU A 103 34.50 10.96 33.35
C LEU A 103 33.69 11.18 34.65
N SER A 104 33.64 12.43 35.11
CA SER A 104 32.75 12.85 36.20
C SER A 104 31.28 12.66 35.83
N ASP A 105 30.46 12.27 36.81
CA ASP A 105 29.00 12.10 36.62
C ASP A 105 28.34 13.39 36.13
N ALA A 106 28.86 14.56 36.52
CA ALA A 106 28.38 15.85 36.03
C ALA A 106 28.60 16.02 34.51
N THR A 107 29.74 15.57 33.99
CA THR A 107 30.04 15.65 32.55
C THR A 107 29.15 14.71 31.74
N TYR A 108 28.91 13.48 32.23
CA TYR A 108 27.97 12.55 31.58
C TYR A 108 26.55 13.12 31.51
N LEU A 109 26.08 13.73 32.61
CA LEU A 109 24.77 14.37 32.69
C LEU A 109 24.65 15.53 31.68
N VAL A 110 25.64 16.43 31.62
CA VAL A 110 25.62 17.58 30.72
C VAL A 110 25.54 17.14 29.26
N VAL A 111 26.37 16.17 28.85
CA VAL A 111 26.35 15.66 27.47
C VAL A 111 25.03 14.97 27.16
N TYR A 112 24.49 14.18 28.10
CA TYR A 112 23.18 13.55 27.94
C TYR A 112 22.06 14.58 27.72
N VAL A 113 21.99 15.61 28.56
CA VAL A 113 20.99 16.68 28.45
C VAL A 113 21.11 17.41 27.11
N ILE A 114 22.32 17.73 26.65
CA ILE A 114 22.53 18.37 25.35
C ILE A 114 22.02 17.48 24.20
N LEU A 115 22.34 16.17 24.21
CA LEU A 115 21.88 15.24 23.18
C LEU A 115 20.35 15.12 23.15
N VAL A 116 19.71 15.04 24.32
CA VAL A 116 18.24 14.98 24.43
C VAL A 116 17.60 16.27 23.92
N LEU A 117 18.15 17.44 24.29
CA LEU A 117 17.64 18.74 23.83
C LEU A 117 17.78 18.90 22.32
N LEU A 118 18.92 18.49 21.73
CA LEU A 118 19.13 18.48 20.28
C LEU A 118 18.17 17.52 19.57
N GLY A 119 18.00 16.31 20.10
CA GLY A 119 17.03 15.34 19.59
C GLY A 119 15.60 15.90 19.60
N CYS A 120 15.19 16.48 20.73
CA CYS A 120 13.88 17.12 20.90
C CYS A 120 13.68 18.27 19.92
N ALA A 121 14.67 19.16 19.78
CA ALA A 121 14.62 20.28 18.85
C ALA A 121 14.57 19.85 17.38
N SER A 122 15.25 18.75 17.02
CA SER A 122 15.29 18.25 15.64
C SER A 122 14.04 17.48 15.21
N SER A 123 13.25 16.95 16.16
CA SER A 123 12.04 16.17 15.86
C SER A 123 10.97 16.97 15.11
N PRO A 124 10.57 18.19 15.54
CA PRO A 124 9.65 19.04 14.78
C PRO A 124 10.14 19.38 13.37
N THR A 125 11.44 19.69 13.22
CA THR A 125 12.05 20.01 11.92
C THR A 125 11.83 18.89 10.92
N ARG A 126 11.99 17.64 11.35
CA ARG A 126 11.75 16.46 10.51
C ARG A 126 10.29 16.38 10.03
N PHE A 127 9.33 16.59 10.92
CA PHE A 127 7.91 16.61 10.54
C PHE A 127 7.60 17.75 9.58
N SER A 128 8.11 18.96 9.84
CA SER A 128 7.90 20.11 8.95
C SER A 128 8.49 19.88 7.56
N VAL A 129 9.70 19.35 7.46
CA VAL A 129 10.36 19.05 6.17
C VAL A 129 9.63 17.94 5.41
N GLY A 130 9.25 16.85 6.08
CA GLY A 130 8.49 15.77 5.46
C GLY A 130 7.11 16.24 4.97
N PHE A 131 6.42 17.05 5.78
CA PHE A 131 5.10 17.56 5.45
C PHE A 131 5.14 18.54 4.28
N THR A 132 6.11 19.46 4.28
CA THR A 132 6.28 20.41 3.18
C THR A 132 6.68 19.72 1.88
N PHE A 133 7.54 18.70 1.93
CA PHE A 133 7.94 17.93 0.74
C PHE A 133 6.76 17.22 0.07
N MET A 134 5.96 16.48 0.85
CA MET A 134 4.79 15.80 0.32
C MET A 134 3.75 16.79 -0.23
N ARG A 135 3.49 17.87 0.51
CA ARG A 135 2.54 18.91 0.10
C ARG A 135 2.93 19.55 -1.23
N HIS A 136 4.22 19.80 -1.47
CA HIS A 136 4.69 20.27 -2.77
C HIS A 136 4.38 19.27 -3.89
N GLY A 137 4.56 17.97 -3.64
CA GLY A 137 4.21 16.90 -4.56
C GLY A 137 2.73 16.90 -4.93
N CYS A 138 1.84 16.98 -3.94
CA CYS A 138 0.41 17.01 -4.18
C CYS A 138 -0.04 18.26 -4.93
N VAL A 139 0.50 19.44 -4.61
CA VAL A 139 0.21 20.68 -5.36
C VAL A 139 0.65 20.56 -6.82
N SER A 140 1.82 19.97 -7.07
CA SER A 140 2.34 19.72 -8.42
C SER A 140 1.46 18.73 -9.19
N LEU A 141 1.05 17.65 -8.53
CA LEU A 141 0.13 16.65 -9.08
C LEU A 141 -1.23 17.27 -9.41
N HIS A 142 -1.82 18.03 -8.49
CA HIS A 142 -3.10 18.69 -8.69
C HIS A 142 -3.06 19.68 -9.86
N LYS A 143 -2.00 20.50 -9.96
CA LYS A 143 -1.80 21.40 -11.11
C LYS A 143 -1.71 20.66 -12.44
N THR A 144 -1.04 19.50 -12.45
CA THR A 144 -0.88 18.67 -13.65
C THR A 144 -2.21 18.08 -14.09
N VAL A 145 -2.99 17.52 -13.15
CA VAL A 145 -4.32 16.98 -13.42
C VAL A 145 -5.29 18.08 -13.86
N LEU A 146 -5.27 19.23 -13.18
CA LEU A 146 -6.11 20.38 -13.54
C LEU A 146 -5.81 20.90 -14.95
N ARG A 147 -4.53 21.02 -15.30
CA ARG A 147 -4.12 21.39 -16.66
C ARG A 147 -4.55 20.34 -17.69
N GLY A 148 -4.40 19.06 -17.37
CA GLY A 148 -4.81 17.96 -18.26
C GLY A 148 -6.31 18.00 -18.58
N VAL A 149 -7.15 18.26 -17.59
CA VAL A 149 -8.60 18.41 -17.79
C VAL A 149 -8.94 19.72 -18.51
N GLY A 150 -8.28 20.83 -18.17
CA GLY A 150 -8.55 22.13 -18.80
C GLY A 150 -8.16 22.22 -20.28
N VAL A 151 -7.19 21.42 -20.73
CA VAL A 151 -6.77 21.33 -22.15
C VAL A 151 -7.39 20.10 -22.84
N GLY A 152 -8.19 19.31 -22.12
CA GLY A 152 -8.87 18.13 -22.67
C GLY A 152 -9.83 18.49 -23.81
N THR A 153 -9.90 17.64 -24.82
CA THR A 153 -10.86 17.76 -25.93
C THR A 153 -12.28 17.45 -25.44
N MET A 154 -13.31 17.87 -26.19
CA MET A 154 -14.71 17.51 -25.87
C MET A 154 -14.91 15.99 -25.76
N GLU A 155 -14.14 15.19 -26.50
CA GLU A 155 -14.12 13.73 -26.40
C GLU A 155 -13.86 13.23 -24.97
N LEU A 156 -12.99 13.91 -24.19
CA LEU A 156 -12.75 13.54 -22.79
C LEU A 156 -14.04 13.67 -21.95
N PHE A 157 -14.82 14.72 -22.19
CA PHE A 157 -16.03 15.03 -21.46
C PHE A 157 -17.24 14.21 -21.94
N ASP A 158 -17.24 13.79 -23.20
CA ASP A 158 -18.29 12.93 -23.77
C ASP A 158 -18.08 11.45 -23.41
N THR A 159 -16.82 11.00 -23.27
CA THR A 159 -16.50 9.59 -22.97
C THR A 159 -16.31 9.31 -21.48
N THR A 160 -16.02 10.33 -20.68
CA THR A 160 -15.77 10.17 -19.24
C THR A 160 -16.92 10.74 -18.43
N PRO A 161 -17.61 9.94 -17.59
CA PRO A 161 -18.70 10.46 -16.77
C PRO A 161 -18.19 11.56 -15.84
N LEU A 162 -18.93 12.67 -15.76
CA LEU A 162 -18.58 13.83 -14.93
C LEU A 162 -18.30 13.44 -13.46
N GLY A 163 -19.04 12.46 -12.94
CA GLY A 163 -18.83 11.93 -11.58
C GLY A 163 -17.44 11.33 -11.35
N ARG A 164 -16.79 10.75 -12.38
CA ARG A 164 -15.43 10.21 -12.26
C ARG A 164 -14.40 11.32 -12.14
N ILE A 165 -14.52 12.37 -12.95
CA ILE A 165 -13.67 13.56 -12.87
C ILE A 165 -13.82 14.17 -11.46
N MET A 166 -15.05 14.33 -10.99
CA MET A 166 -15.32 14.86 -9.65
C MET A 166 -14.74 13.98 -8.54
N ASN A 167 -14.88 12.65 -8.62
CA ASN A 167 -14.31 11.74 -7.63
C ASN A 167 -12.77 11.80 -7.61
N ARG A 168 -12.12 12.00 -8.76
CA ARG A 168 -10.67 12.20 -8.82
C ARG A 168 -10.23 13.49 -8.15
N PHE A 169 -10.90 14.62 -8.40
CA PHE A 169 -10.56 15.90 -7.75
C PHE A 169 -10.93 15.97 -6.27
N SER A 170 -11.91 15.19 -5.82
CA SER A 170 -12.32 15.15 -4.42
C SER A 170 -11.60 14.05 -3.66
N ARG A 171 -11.99 12.79 -3.84
CA ARG A 171 -11.52 11.66 -3.05
C ARG A 171 -10.05 11.33 -3.29
N ASP A 172 -9.60 11.28 -4.54
CA ASP A 172 -8.22 10.85 -4.82
C ASP A 172 -7.20 11.91 -4.38
N ILE A 173 -7.51 13.19 -4.57
CA ILE A 173 -6.67 14.30 -4.06
C ILE A 173 -6.69 14.35 -2.53
N ASP A 174 -7.84 14.17 -1.87
CA ASP A 174 -7.91 14.11 -0.42
C ASP A 174 -7.06 12.96 0.17
N VAL A 175 -7.11 11.79 -0.47
CA VAL A 175 -6.26 10.66 -0.08
C VAL A 175 -4.77 10.99 -0.27
N ALA A 176 -4.40 11.66 -1.36
CA ALA A 176 -3.02 12.09 -1.60
C ALA A 176 -2.54 13.14 -0.59
N ASP A 177 -3.37 14.13 -0.25
CA ASP A 177 -3.02 15.23 0.66
C ASP A 177 -2.95 14.79 2.13
N ASN A 178 -3.85 13.89 2.57
CA ASN A 178 -3.94 13.53 3.98
C ASN A 178 -3.31 12.16 4.27
N ASN A 179 -3.77 11.12 3.58
CA ASN A 179 -3.43 9.73 3.93
C ASN A 179 -2.03 9.34 3.44
N LEU A 180 -1.70 9.66 2.19
CA LEU A 180 -0.40 9.33 1.59
C LEU A 180 0.73 10.05 2.34
N GLN A 181 0.50 11.31 2.68
CA GLN A 181 1.43 12.13 3.44
C GLN A 181 1.77 11.55 4.81
N GLN A 182 0.75 11.24 5.60
CA GLN A 182 0.95 10.64 6.91
C GLN A 182 1.63 9.27 6.80
N SER A 183 1.21 8.47 5.82
CA SER A 183 1.80 7.14 5.58
C SER A 183 3.28 7.23 5.22
N PHE A 184 3.69 8.21 4.41
CA PHE A 184 5.09 8.42 4.05
C PHE A 184 5.96 8.77 5.27
N ILE A 185 5.50 9.73 6.10
CA ILE A 185 6.24 10.14 7.29
C ILE A 185 6.38 8.95 8.25
N GLN A 186 5.31 8.19 8.47
CA GLN A 186 5.33 7.00 9.32
C GLN A 186 6.22 5.88 8.76
N PHE A 187 6.22 5.71 7.44
CA PHE A 187 7.09 4.74 6.77
C PHE A 187 8.56 5.09 6.96
N MET A 188 8.97 6.34 6.71
CA MET A 188 10.35 6.78 6.92
C MET A 188 10.79 6.65 8.39
N ASN A 189 9.89 6.99 9.32
CA ASN A 189 10.08 6.77 10.76
C ASN A 189 10.41 5.31 11.09
N CYS A 190 9.51 4.42 10.69
CA CYS A 190 9.60 3.00 11.00
C CYS A 190 10.85 2.39 10.35
N MET A 191 11.11 2.73 9.08
CA MET A 191 12.25 2.22 8.35
C MET A 191 13.58 2.63 9.00
N LEU A 192 13.75 3.90 9.36
CA LEU A 192 14.96 4.36 10.03
C LEU A 192 15.10 3.82 11.45
N SER A 193 14.00 3.70 12.19
CA SER A 193 14.00 3.13 13.54
C SER A 193 14.36 1.64 13.55
N ILE A 194 13.87 0.86 12.58
CA ILE A 194 14.27 -0.54 12.40
C ILE A 194 15.75 -0.62 12.04
N LEU A 195 16.22 0.21 11.10
CA LEU A 195 17.63 0.23 10.70
C LEU A 195 18.55 0.60 11.87
N SER A 196 18.21 1.63 12.64
CA SER A 196 18.99 2.06 13.80
C SER A 196 19.03 0.98 14.89
N SER A 197 17.89 0.36 15.19
CA SER A 197 17.78 -0.75 16.14
C SER A 197 18.62 -1.96 15.73
N ILE A 198 18.56 -2.37 14.45
CA ILE A 198 19.38 -3.47 13.93
C ILE A 198 20.86 -3.11 14.02
N LEU A 199 21.25 -1.90 13.64
CA LEU A 199 22.65 -1.45 13.68
C LEU A 199 23.21 -1.48 15.10
N ILE A 200 22.48 -0.93 16.08
CA ILE A 200 22.88 -0.96 17.50
C ILE A 200 23.01 -2.40 17.99
N THR A 201 22.04 -3.25 17.67
CA THR A 201 22.04 -4.66 18.10
C THR A 201 23.23 -5.43 17.54
N VAL A 202 23.54 -5.25 16.24
CA VAL A 202 24.69 -5.91 15.59
C VAL A 202 26.02 -5.41 16.15
N VAL A 203 26.15 -4.12 16.43
CA VAL A 203 27.36 -3.53 17.04
C VAL A 203 27.54 -4.01 18.48
N SER A 204 26.45 -4.06 19.26
CA SER A 204 26.47 -4.49 20.66
C SER A 204 26.77 -5.98 20.80
N GLN A 205 26.12 -6.83 20.00
CA GLN A 205 26.22 -8.29 20.10
C GLN A 205 26.31 -8.93 18.71
N ARG A 206 27.53 -9.17 18.24
CA ARG A 206 27.77 -9.74 16.89
C ARG A 206 27.15 -11.13 16.69
N ILE A 207 27.03 -11.93 17.77
CA ILE A 207 26.47 -13.29 17.73
C ILE A 207 24.97 -13.26 17.36
N VAL A 208 24.24 -12.19 17.71
CA VAL A 208 22.80 -12.06 17.42
C VAL A 208 22.51 -12.09 15.92
N LEU A 209 23.47 -11.72 15.07
CA LEU A 209 23.32 -11.74 13.61
C LEU A 209 22.97 -13.15 13.08
N PHE A 210 23.52 -14.21 13.70
CA PHE A 210 23.20 -15.59 13.33
C PHE A 210 21.74 -15.97 13.60
N ILE A 211 21.11 -15.39 14.63
CA ILE A 211 19.70 -15.62 14.97
C ILE A 211 18.78 -14.69 14.16
N LEU A 212 19.26 -13.47 13.88
CA LEU A 212 18.50 -12.47 13.12
C LEU A 212 18.24 -12.93 11.68
N LEU A 213 19.18 -13.62 11.06
CA LEU A 213 19.07 -14.09 9.66
C LEU A 213 17.91 -15.09 9.44
N PRO A 214 17.78 -16.20 10.19
CA PRO A 214 16.63 -17.09 10.05
C PRO A 214 15.32 -16.42 10.45
N CYS A 215 15.32 -15.57 11.49
CA CYS A 215 14.13 -14.81 11.89
C CYS A 215 13.65 -13.88 10.77
N GLY A 216 14.58 -13.17 10.11
CA GLY A 216 14.30 -12.32 8.96
C GLY A 216 13.74 -13.10 7.76
N TYR A 217 14.24 -14.30 7.50
CA TYR A 217 13.70 -15.18 6.47
C TYR A 217 12.24 -15.58 6.75
N PHE A 218 11.94 -16.03 7.99
CA PHE A 218 10.57 -16.37 8.39
C PHE A 218 9.65 -15.15 8.32
N TYR A 219 10.11 -14.00 8.80
CA TYR A 219 9.37 -12.75 8.71
C TYR A 219 9.06 -12.37 7.26
N TYR A 220 10.03 -12.49 6.36
CA TYR A 220 9.82 -12.24 4.93
C TYR A 220 8.76 -13.16 4.32
N ARG A 221 8.79 -14.46 4.64
CA ARG A 221 7.77 -15.42 4.18
C ARG A 221 6.37 -15.06 4.70
N LEU A 222 6.27 -14.69 5.97
CA LEU A 222 5.03 -14.20 6.57
C LEU A 222 4.55 -12.90 5.90
N LEU A 223 5.46 -11.98 5.58
CA LEU A 223 5.14 -10.72 4.92
C LEU A 223 4.56 -10.93 3.52
N VAL A 224 5.16 -11.83 2.72
CA VAL A 224 4.66 -12.16 1.38
C VAL A 224 3.26 -12.78 1.47
N PHE A 225 3.07 -13.73 2.40
CA PHE A 225 1.76 -14.35 2.63
C PHE A 225 0.72 -13.31 3.08
N TYR A 226 1.05 -12.50 4.09
CA TYR A 226 0.20 -11.45 4.62
C TYR A 226 -0.20 -10.45 3.54
N ASN A 227 0.74 -9.96 2.72
CA ASN A 227 0.45 -9.01 1.65
C ASN A 227 -0.51 -9.59 0.59
N SER A 228 -0.36 -10.88 0.26
CA SER A 228 -1.29 -11.56 -0.65
C SER A 228 -2.70 -11.64 -0.05
N ALA A 229 -2.82 -12.11 1.19
CA ALA A 229 -4.09 -12.22 1.90
C ALA A 229 -4.77 -10.86 2.11
N ASN A 230 -4.00 -9.84 2.49
CA ASN A 230 -4.50 -8.50 2.77
C ASN A 230 -5.00 -7.81 1.49
N ARG A 231 -4.33 -8.04 0.35
CA ARG A 231 -4.82 -7.59 -0.96
C ARG A 231 -6.16 -8.23 -1.31
N GLU A 232 -6.32 -9.52 -1.04
CA GLU A 232 -7.56 -10.25 -1.29
C GLU A 232 -8.71 -9.79 -0.38
N ILE A 233 -8.45 -9.59 0.92
CA ILE A 233 -9.43 -9.04 1.87
C ILE A 233 -9.87 -7.63 1.46
N ARG A 234 -8.94 -6.77 1.02
CA ARG A 234 -9.30 -5.43 0.51
C ARG A 234 -10.12 -5.51 -0.77
N ARG A 235 -9.82 -6.48 -1.65
CA ARG A 235 -10.59 -6.73 -2.87
C ARG A 235 -12.03 -7.14 -2.56
N THR A 236 -12.22 -8.13 -1.69
CA THR A 236 -13.57 -8.58 -1.29
C THR A 236 -14.32 -7.50 -0.52
N GLY A 237 -13.64 -6.77 0.37
CA GLY A 237 -14.22 -5.63 1.09
C GLY A 237 -14.64 -4.47 0.18
N SER A 238 -13.93 -4.25 -0.93
CA SER A 238 -14.34 -3.26 -1.94
C SER A 238 -15.56 -3.73 -2.74
N VAL A 239 -15.68 -5.03 -3.02
CA VAL A 239 -16.84 -5.60 -3.74
C VAL A 239 -18.07 -5.64 -2.83
N ALA A 240 -17.92 -5.98 -1.55
CA ALA A 240 -19.04 -6.02 -0.61
C ALA A 240 -19.65 -4.63 -0.32
N LYS A 241 -18.92 -3.54 -0.61
CA LYS A 241 -19.39 -2.16 -0.47
C LYS A 241 -20.10 -1.61 -1.71
N SER A 242 -20.18 -2.37 -2.81
CA SER A 242 -21.05 -1.97 -3.93
C SER A 242 -22.51 -2.09 -3.53
N PRO A 243 -23.41 -1.17 -3.93
CA PRO A 243 -24.80 -1.21 -3.51
C PRO A 243 -25.42 -2.56 -3.92
N LEU A 244 -25.99 -3.26 -2.95
CA LEU A 244 -26.94 -4.34 -3.22
C LEU A 244 -28.21 -3.68 -3.78
N ASP A 245 -28.24 -3.44 -5.09
CA ASP A 245 -29.48 -3.18 -5.81
C ASP A 245 -30.32 -4.47 -5.74
N PHE A 246 -31.12 -4.59 -4.69
CA PHE A 246 -32.23 -5.52 -4.66
C PHE A 246 -33.25 -5.05 -5.72
N PRO A 247 -33.65 -5.88 -6.68
CA PRO A 247 -34.70 -5.51 -7.61
C PRO A 247 -36.01 -5.28 -6.82
N PRO A 248 -36.78 -4.22 -7.12
CA PRO A 248 -38.12 -4.09 -6.57
C PRO A 248 -38.98 -5.25 -7.07
N ARG A 249 -39.68 -5.91 -6.14
CA ARG A 249 -40.76 -6.85 -6.44
C ARG A 249 -41.96 -6.13 -7.03
#